data_AF-A0A450YQ12-F1
#
_entry.id   AF-A0A450YQ12-F1
#
_cell.length_a   1.000
_cell.length_b   1.000
_cell.length_c   1.000
_cell.angle_alpha   90.00
_cell.angle_beta   90.00
_cell.angle_gamma   90.00
#
_symmetry.space_group_name_H-M   'P 1'
#
loop_
_entity.id
_entity.type
_entity.pdbx_description
1 polymer ?
#
loop_
_entity_poly.entity_id
_entity_poly.type
_entity_poly.pdbx_seq_one_letter_code
_entity_poly.pdbx_strand_id
1 'polypeptide(L)'
;MPDQQIAKDIEELEALAKSVLDLKNEVIPRRPIVIEFCGSPKSGKTSCVNSLGLFLRRNKFRTRVLTERASICPVRDKHDPYFNIWTVSSAIAELSEVLANHAKDYDIIIMDRGIFDALCWFNWLVGKNKFDERNFKDIERFLVMTRWRSVIDFIYVFTADPKVSLEREFSTLLTRKMGSIMHPDILMSYKETIEYSKKKYTDLFKTIEGIDTSGTVLNELNYKVTKNILDILERNTSEKIGYLNRDAVPHLDIWFHFDKIDIPRDLEFDIRSKVEDDDKKLQPIPILVITNKEKTRVLVAKKNKKQTPPDSPESKKLLLYFGGHIREEDRIESEKKDLLSVSRYALHREVKEETGIDYYPDREYSPRCIWDGSNDKSKKHLAMCYVMETDLDTLKPKIDKNEFANSGNTRSGKVLDVQKIEEIQDDLEAWGKMIFKNILNSSSKQMEIDLRVG
;
A
#
# COMPACT_ATOMS: atom_id res chain seq x y z
N MET A 1 -36.11 -18.50 -16.32
CA MET A 1 -34.78 -18.56 -16.95
C MET A 1 -33.88 -17.40 -16.47
N PRO A 2 -34.29 -16.12 -16.49
CA PRO A 2 -33.49 -15.02 -15.91
C PRO A 2 -33.20 -15.19 -14.41
N ASP A 3 -34.21 -15.62 -13.63
CA ASP A 3 -34.06 -15.79 -12.18
C ASP A 3 -33.11 -16.92 -11.77
N GLN A 4 -32.96 -17.95 -12.61
CA GLN A 4 -32.00 -19.05 -12.37
C GLN A 4 -30.55 -18.61 -12.62
N GLN A 5 -30.32 -17.74 -13.59
CA GLN A 5 -28.98 -17.18 -13.83
C GLN A 5 -28.61 -16.21 -12.72
N ILE A 6 -29.53 -15.33 -12.31
CA ILE A 6 -29.30 -14.41 -11.19
C ILE A 6 -28.99 -15.17 -9.89
N ALA A 7 -29.71 -16.25 -9.61
CA ALA A 7 -29.43 -17.08 -8.42
C ALA A 7 -28.01 -17.68 -8.47
N LYS A 8 -27.59 -18.21 -9.63
CA LYS A 8 -26.23 -18.73 -9.81
C LYS A 8 -25.16 -17.66 -9.65
N ASP A 9 -25.38 -16.48 -10.24
CA ASP A 9 -24.45 -15.35 -10.16
C ASP A 9 -24.27 -14.91 -8.69
N ILE A 10 -25.35 -14.89 -7.90
CA ILE A 10 -25.31 -14.58 -6.46
C ILE A 10 -24.54 -15.66 -5.69
N GLU A 11 -24.84 -16.94 -5.92
CA GLU A 11 -24.15 -18.05 -5.25
C GLU A 11 -22.65 -18.04 -5.53
N GLU A 12 -22.25 -17.78 -6.77
CA GLU A 12 -20.84 -17.64 -7.17
C GLU A 12 -20.16 -16.48 -6.43
N LEU A 13 -20.77 -15.30 -6.43
CA LEU A 13 -20.22 -14.13 -5.75
C LEU A 13 -20.11 -14.33 -4.24
N GLU A 14 -21.11 -14.95 -3.60
CA GLU A 14 -21.07 -15.23 -2.16
C GLU A 14 -20.02 -16.29 -1.80
N ALA A 15 -19.84 -17.31 -2.63
CA ALA A 15 -18.80 -18.32 -2.45
C ALA A 15 -17.40 -17.69 -2.56
N LEU A 16 -17.17 -16.84 -3.56
CA LEU A 16 -15.91 -16.15 -3.75
C LEU A 16 -15.65 -15.12 -2.63
N ALA A 17 -16.67 -14.37 -2.22
CA ALA A 17 -16.59 -13.45 -1.09
C ALA A 17 -16.20 -14.18 0.21
N LYS A 18 -16.73 -15.38 0.43
CA LYS A 18 -16.36 -16.23 1.56
C LYS A 18 -14.90 -16.71 1.45
N SER A 19 -14.47 -17.20 0.29
CA SER A 19 -13.06 -17.61 0.05
C SER A 19 -12.10 -16.48 0.41
N VAL A 20 -12.35 -15.28 -0.11
CA VAL A 20 -11.54 -14.09 0.16
C VAL A 20 -11.53 -13.74 1.65
N LEU A 21 -12.69 -13.79 2.32
CA LEU A 21 -12.77 -13.46 3.74
C LEU A 21 -12.03 -14.48 4.61
N ASP A 22 -12.12 -15.76 4.27
CA ASP A 22 -11.42 -16.84 4.97
C ASP A 22 -9.90 -16.69 4.82
N LEU A 23 -9.42 -16.49 3.59
CA LEU A 23 -8.00 -16.21 3.31
C LEU A 23 -7.49 -14.97 4.07
N LYS A 24 -8.32 -13.94 4.17
CA LYS A 24 -7.98 -12.70 4.88
C LYS A 24 -7.93 -12.85 6.40
N ASN A 25 -8.72 -13.77 6.96
CA ASN A 25 -8.64 -14.08 8.38
C ASN A 25 -7.34 -14.83 8.72
N GLU A 26 -6.78 -15.57 7.76
CA GLU A 26 -5.47 -16.22 7.88
C GLU A 26 -4.33 -15.22 7.64
N VAL A 27 -4.47 -14.34 6.65
CA VAL A 27 -3.47 -13.32 6.27
C VAL A 27 -4.07 -11.94 6.51
N ILE A 28 -3.83 -11.35 7.69
CA ILE A 28 -4.32 -10.01 8.01
C ILE A 28 -3.58 -8.98 7.14
N PRO A 29 -4.26 -8.32 6.16
CA PRO A 29 -3.62 -7.33 5.33
C PRO A 29 -3.38 -6.07 6.16
N ARG A 30 -2.19 -5.50 6.00
CA ARG A 30 -1.71 -4.40 6.85
C ARG A 30 -2.31 -3.04 6.50
N ARG A 31 -2.90 -2.91 5.30
CA ARG A 31 -3.69 -1.76 4.84
C ARG A 31 -4.94 -2.23 4.07
N PRO A 32 -5.99 -1.41 3.97
CA PRO A 32 -7.16 -1.73 3.16
C PRO A 32 -6.82 -1.60 1.68
N ILE A 33 -7.56 -2.31 0.84
CA ILE A 33 -7.52 -2.13 -0.61
C ILE A 33 -8.32 -0.90 -0.99
N VAL A 34 -7.75 -0.03 -1.81
CA VAL A 34 -8.39 1.22 -2.24
C VAL A 34 -8.77 1.14 -3.71
N ILE A 35 -10.06 1.38 -3.98
CA ILE A 35 -10.65 1.30 -5.31
C ILE A 35 -11.26 2.66 -5.66
N GLU A 36 -10.78 3.28 -6.74
CA GLU A 36 -11.36 4.52 -7.27
C GLU A 36 -12.35 4.21 -8.40
N PHE A 37 -13.54 4.80 -8.31
CA PHE A 37 -14.55 4.80 -9.37
C PHE A 37 -14.56 6.19 -10.02
N CYS A 38 -14.23 6.27 -11.30
CA CYS A 38 -14.16 7.51 -12.06
C CYS A 38 -14.86 7.37 -13.43
N GLY A 39 -15.13 8.48 -14.11
CA GLY A 39 -15.57 8.46 -15.51
C GLY A 39 -16.75 9.37 -15.85
N SER A 40 -17.40 9.15 -17.00
CA SER A 40 -18.33 10.14 -17.58
C SER A 40 -19.59 10.36 -16.74
N PRO A 41 -20.21 11.56 -16.79
CA PRO A 41 -21.50 11.81 -16.15
C PRO A 41 -22.56 10.77 -16.56
N LYS A 42 -23.37 10.31 -15.60
CA LYS A 42 -24.44 9.30 -15.79
C LYS A 42 -24.00 7.97 -16.41
N SER A 43 -22.73 7.58 -16.25
CA SER A 43 -22.23 6.25 -16.64
C SER A 43 -22.57 5.11 -15.67
N GLY A 44 -23.37 5.36 -14.62
CA GLY A 44 -23.79 4.30 -13.67
C GLY A 44 -22.85 4.04 -12.49
N LYS A 45 -21.78 4.82 -12.33
CA LYS A 45 -20.79 4.71 -11.24
C LYS A 45 -21.41 4.64 -9.85
N THR A 46 -22.17 5.68 -9.47
CA THR A 46 -22.74 5.80 -8.12
C THR A 46 -23.68 4.63 -7.80
N SER A 47 -24.42 4.12 -8.79
CA SER A 47 -25.24 2.92 -8.64
C SER A 47 -24.36 1.68 -8.36
N CYS A 48 -23.29 1.49 -9.13
CA CYS A 48 -22.33 0.40 -8.94
C CYS A 48 -21.64 0.48 -7.57
N VAL A 49 -21.16 1.66 -7.16
CA VAL A 49 -20.53 1.91 -5.85
C VAL A 49 -21.49 1.53 -4.71
N ASN A 50 -22.76 1.93 -4.81
CA ASN A 50 -23.76 1.62 -3.80
C ASN A 50 -24.07 0.12 -3.72
N SER A 51 -24.26 -0.54 -4.87
CA SER A 51 -24.51 -1.98 -4.95
C SER A 51 -23.34 -2.79 -4.41
N LEU A 52 -22.11 -2.48 -4.84
CA LEU A 52 -20.89 -3.11 -4.37
C LEU A 52 -20.70 -2.91 -2.86
N GLY A 53 -20.81 -1.66 -2.38
CA GLY A 53 -20.67 -1.36 -0.97
C GLY A 53 -21.69 -2.10 -0.10
N LEU A 54 -22.92 -2.27 -0.58
CA LEU A 54 -23.95 -3.05 0.10
C LEU A 54 -23.62 -4.55 0.11
N PHE A 55 -23.21 -5.10 -1.03
CA PHE A 55 -22.82 -6.51 -1.16
C PHE A 55 -21.66 -6.85 -0.22
N LEU A 56 -20.59 -6.06 -0.23
CA LEU A 56 -19.41 -6.27 0.61
C LEU A 56 -19.77 -6.22 2.11
N ARG A 57 -20.56 -5.23 2.54
CA ARG A 57 -21.00 -5.14 3.95
C ARG A 57 -21.88 -6.32 4.37
N ARG A 58 -22.79 -6.78 3.49
CA ARG A 58 -23.62 -7.96 3.75
C ARG A 58 -22.80 -9.25 3.84
N ASN A 59 -21.69 -9.31 3.11
CA ASN A 59 -20.70 -10.39 3.18
C ASN A 59 -19.58 -10.12 4.21
N LYS A 60 -19.84 -9.27 5.22
CA LYS A 60 -18.98 -9.02 6.39
C LYS A 60 -17.64 -8.32 6.13
N PHE A 61 -17.41 -7.79 4.92
CA PHE A 61 -16.26 -6.91 4.68
C PHE A 61 -16.47 -5.55 5.34
N ARG A 62 -15.46 -5.11 6.08
CA ARG A 62 -15.40 -3.76 6.67
C ARG A 62 -15.13 -2.75 5.57
N THR A 63 -16.18 -2.20 4.97
CA THR A 63 -16.07 -1.35 3.78
C THR A 63 -16.34 0.11 4.11
N ARG A 64 -15.45 1.01 3.68
CA ARG A 64 -15.64 2.47 3.76
C ARG A 64 -15.84 3.04 2.36
N VAL A 65 -16.91 3.80 2.16
CA VAL A 65 -17.12 4.57 0.92
C VAL A 65 -16.78 6.03 1.22
N LEU A 66 -15.83 6.60 0.50
CA LEU A 66 -15.50 8.03 0.56
C LEU A 66 -16.49 8.77 -0.34
N THR A 67 -17.17 9.76 0.24
CA THR A 67 -18.32 10.39 -0.42
C THR A 67 -17.87 11.47 -1.40
N GLU A 68 -18.38 11.43 -2.63
CA GLU A 68 -18.18 12.50 -3.63
C GLU A 68 -18.66 13.85 -3.05
N ARG A 69 -17.80 14.88 -3.08
CA ARG A 69 -18.15 16.22 -2.57
C ARG A 69 -18.52 17.24 -3.64
N ALA A 70 -18.53 16.88 -4.92
CA ALA A 70 -18.82 17.82 -6.01
C ALA A 70 -20.25 18.40 -5.96
N SER A 71 -21.21 17.74 -5.31
CA SER A 71 -22.57 18.28 -5.09
C SER A 71 -22.63 19.37 -4.02
N ILE A 72 -21.68 19.38 -3.08
CA ILE A 72 -21.57 20.35 -1.98
C ILE A 72 -20.40 21.33 -2.16
N CYS A 73 -19.73 21.29 -3.32
CA CYS A 73 -18.60 22.18 -3.60
C CYS A 73 -19.08 23.64 -3.60
N PRO A 74 -18.37 24.55 -2.90
CA PRO A 74 -18.75 25.96 -2.84
C PRO A 74 -18.49 26.71 -4.16
N VAL A 75 -17.63 26.17 -5.03
CA VAL A 75 -17.34 26.74 -6.35
C VAL A 75 -18.52 26.46 -7.27
N ARG A 76 -19.21 27.52 -7.71
CA ARG A 76 -20.45 27.40 -8.49
C ARG A 76 -20.23 26.95 -9.93
N ASP A 77 -19.16 27.44 -10.56
CA ASP A 77 -18.84 27.11 -11.94
C ASP A 77 -18.00 25.82 -12.00
N LYS A 78 -18.55 24.79 -12.64
CA LYS A 78 -17.87 23.50 -12.84
C LYS A 78 -16.74 23.57 -13.89
N HIS A 79 -16.67 24.65 -14.65
CA HIS A 79 -15.57 24.91 -15.57
C HIS A 79 -14.41 25.66 -14.91
N ASP A 80 -14.61 26.23 -13.72
CA ASP A 80 -13.53 26.85 -12.96
C ASP A 80 -12.59 25.75 -12.43
N PRO A 81 -11.27 25.82 -12.71
CA PRO A 81 -10.29 24.89 -12.18
C PRO A 81 -10.35 24.71 -10.66
N TYR A 82 -10.76 25.75 -9.90
CA TYR A 82 -10.92 25.67 -8.45
C TYR A 82 -11.97 24.62 -8.03
N PHE A 83 -12.95 24.32 -8.87
CA PHE A 83 -13.91 23.23 -8.62
C PHE A 83 -13.19 21.88 -8.53
N ASN A 84 -12.33 21.58 -9.52
CA ASN A 84 -11.57 20.33 -9.55
C ASN A 84 -10.50 20.30 -8.45
N ILE A 85 -9.83 21.43 -8.19
CA ILE A 85 -8.87 21.54 -7.07
C ILE A 85 -9.56 21.24 -5.74
N TRP A 86 -10.72 21.85 -5.47
CA TRP A 86 -11.43 21.67 -4.20
C TRP A 86 -11.93 20.23 -4.01
N THR A 87 -12.50 19.63 -5.06
CA THR A 87 -13.04 18.27 -5.01
C THR A 87 -11.93 17.23 -4.80
N VAL A 88 -10.82 17.33 -5.54
CA VAL A 88 -9.68 16.41 -5.36
C VAL A 88 -8.99 16.61 -4.01
N SER A 89 -8.86 17.85 -3.54
CA SER A 89 -8.27 18.14 -2.24
C SER A 89 -9.11 17.56 -1.11
N SER A 90 -10.44 17.60 -1.25
CA SER A 90 -11.36 16.98 -0.29
C SER A 90 -11.25 15.46 -0.28
N ALA A 91 -11.14 14.83 -1.46
CA ALA A 91 -10.94 13.39 -1.57
C ALA A 91 -9.60 12.95 -0.96
N ILE A 92 -8.51 13.69 -1.24
CA ILE A 92 -7.19 13.45 -0.65
C ILE A 92 -7.23 13.62 0.87
N ALA A 93 -7.91 14.65 1.39
CA ALA A 93 -8.03 14.87 2.82
C ALA A 93 -8.74 13.69 3.52
N GLU A 94 -9.88 13.24 2.99
CA GLU A 94 -10.62 12.11 3.56
C GLU A 94 -9.84 10.80 3.45
N LEU A 95 -9.20 10.53 2.30
CA LEU A 95 -8.35 9.35 2.13
C LEU A 95 -7.18 9.37 3.12
N SER A 96 -6.53 10.51 3.30
CA SER A 96 -5.39 10.68 4.22
C SER A 96 -5.79 10.44 5.67
N GLU A 97 -6.94 10.96 6.10
CA GLU A 97 -7.50 10.72 7.43
C GLU A 97 -7.74 9.22 7.66
N VAL A 98 -8.43 8.56 6.72
CA VAL A 98 -8.75 7.14 6.83
C VAL A 98 -7.48 6.31 6.87
N LEU A 99 -6.51 6.56 5.98
CA LEU A 99 -5.26 5.79 5.97
C LEU A 99 -4.40 6.02 7.21
N ALA A 100 -4.33 7.25 7.74
CA ALA A 100 -3.49 7.57 8.89
C ALA A 100 -4.04 7.08 10.24
N ASN A 101 -5.38 6.98 10.35
CA ASN A 101 -6.06 6.74 11.62
C ASN A 101 -6.90 5.46 11.65
N HIS A 102 -7.42 5.02 10.50
CA HIS A 102 -8.45 3.97 10.39
C HIS A 102 -8.12 2.88 9.37
N ALA A 103 -6.90 2.83 8.84
CA ALA A 103 -6.52 1.84 7.81
C ALA A 103 -6.87 0.41 8.24
N LYS A 104 -6.61 0.07 9.51
CA LYS A 104 -6.83 -1.28 10.06
C LYS A 104 -8.29 -1.57 10.40
N ASP A 105 -9.16 -0.56 10.40
CA ASP A 105 -10.59 -0.70 10.66
C ASP A 105 -11.34 -1.18 9.42
N TYR A 106 -10.73 -1.04 8.24
CA TYR A 106 -11.34 -1.34 6.97
C TYR A 106 -10.58 -2.42 6.21
N ASP A 107 -11.34 -3.13 5.39
CA ASP A 107 -10.87 -4.11 4.44
C ASP A 107 -10.75 -3.51 3.05
N ILE A 108 -11.72 -2.66 2.70
CA ILE A 108 -11.87 -2.05 1.40
C ILE A 108 -12.29 -0.58 1.59
N ILE A 109 -11.62 0.31 0.88
CA ILE A 109 -12.00 1.72 0.73
C ILE A 109 -12.44 1.92 -0.72
N ILE A 110 -13.64 2.45 -0.92
CA ILE A 110 -14.17 2.81 -2.24
C ILE A 110 -14.21 4.32 -2.34
N MET A 111 -13.59 4.89 -3.36
CA MET A 111 -13.63 6.32 -3.67
C MET A 111 -14.63 6.57 -4.81
N ASP A 112 -15.72 7.28 -4.54
CA ASP A 112 -16.61 7.80 -5.61
C ASP A 112 -16.02 9.12 -6.12
N ARG A 113 -15.21 9.01 -7.17
CA ARG A 113 -14.27 10.03 -7.70
C ARG A 113 -13.08 10.30 -6.78
N GLY A 114 -11.91 10.45 -7.38
CA GLY A 114 -10.67 10.69 -6.66
C GLY A 114 -9.64 11.40 -7.51
N ILE A 115 -8.41 10.90 -7.46
CA ILE A 115 -7.25 11.53 -8.07
C ILE A 115 -7.28 11.33 -9.57
N PHE A 116 -7.62 10.12 -10.04
CA PHE A 116 -7.68 9.83 -11.47
C PHE A 116 -8.83 10.57 -12.17
N ASP A 117 -10.00 10.66 -11.53
CA ASP A 117 -11.12 11.47 -12.04
C ASP A 117 -10.71 12.94 -12.21
N ALA A 118 -10.00 13.50 -11.23
CA ALA A 118 -9.48 14.86 -11.29
C ALA A 118 -8.48 15.05 -12.43
N LEU A 119 -7.55 14.11 -12.64
CA LEU A 119 -6.63 14.12 -13.77
C LEU A 119 -7.39 14.17 -15.11
N CYS A 120 -8.47 13.39 -15.26
CA CYS A 120 -9.31 13.42 -16.45
C CYS A 120 -9.94 14.80 -16.66
N TRP A 121 -10.48 15.42 -15.60
CA TRP A 121 -11.08 16.76 -15.68
C TRP A 121 -10.07 17.85 -16.00
N PHE A 122 -8.87 17.83 -15.41
CA PHE A 122 -7.85 18.82 -15.72
C PHE A 122 -7.33 18.69 -17.15
N ASN A 123 -7.07 17.47 -17.65
CA ASN A 123 -6.72 17.27 -19.06
C ASN A 123 -7.83 17.82 -19.98
N TRP A 124 -9.10 17.70 -19.59
CA TRP A 124 -10.22 18.23 -20.38
C TRP A 124 -10.23 19.76 -20.37
N LEU A 125 -10.02 20.39 -19.21
CA LEU A 125 -9.94 21.85 -19.11
C LEU A 125 -8.78 22.43 -19.92
N VAL A 126 -7.60 21.79 -19.88
CA VAL A 126 -6.44 22.16 -20.70
C VAL A 126 -6.75 22.00 -22.18
N GLY A 127 -7.32 20.85 -22.60
CA GLY A 127 -7.72 20.62 -23.99
C GLY A 127 -8.80 21.58 -24.51
N LYS A 128 -9.51 22.27 -23.62
CA LYS A 128 -10.48 23.34 -23.94
C LYS A 128 -9.92 24.75 -23.78
N ASN A 129 -8.61 24.92 -23.56
CA ASN A 129 -7.95 26.19 -23.27
C ASN A 129 -8.59 26.95 -22.09
N LYS A 130 -9.17 26.21 -21.14
CA LYS A 130 -9.78 26.75 -19.90
C LYS A 130 -8.84 26.66 -18.69
N PHE A 131 -7.63 26.13 -18.88
CA PHE A 131 -6.61 26.06 -17.85
C PHE A 131 -5.21 26.06 -18.46
N ASP A 132 -4.25 26.70 -17.77
CA ASP A 132 -2.87 26.84 -18.25
C ASP A 132 -2.09 25.53 -18.10
N GLU A 133 -1.38 25.13 -19.16
CA GLU A 133 -0.60 23.89 -19.19
C GLU A 133 0.53 23.84 -18.15
N ARG A 134 1.15 24.96 -17.82
CA ARG A 134 2.25 24.99 -16.84
C ARG A 134 1.69 24.76 -15.44
N ASN A 135 0.62 25.46 -15.08
CA ASN A 135 -0.09 25.23 -13.82
C ASN A 135 -0.61 23.79 -13.73
N PHE A 136 -1.13 23.23 -14.83
CA PHE A 136 -1.54 21.84 -14.85
C PHE A 136 -0.36 20.88 -14.62
N LYS A 137 0.82 21.12 -15.20
CA LYS A 137 2.00 20.27 -14.94
C LYS A 137 2.36 20.21 -13.45
N ASP A 138 2.24 21.31 -12.72
CA ASP A 138 2.52 21.32 -11.28
C ASP A 138 1.44 20.56 -10.48
N ILE A 139 0.16 20.75 -10.83
CA ILE A 139 -0.94 19.98 -10.24
C ILE A 139 -0.83 18.50 -10.57
N GLU A 140 -0.53 18.17 -11.82
CA GLU A 140 -0.32 16.80 -12.30
C GLU A 140 0.78 16.13 -11.50
N ARG A 141 1.94 16.79 -11.34
CA ARG A 141 3.04 16.29 -10.49
C ARG A 141 2.60 16.00 -9.08
N PHE A 142 1.81 16.88 -8.48
CA PHE A 142 1.23 16.66 -7.15
C PHE A 142 0.28 15.46 -7.12
N LEU A 143 -0.63 15.34 -8.09
CA LEU A 143 -1.63 14.27 -8.14
C LEU A 143 -1.02 12.89 -8.46
N VAL A 144 0.06 12.84 -9.24
CA VAL A 144 0.76 11.59 -9.59
C VAL A 144 1.93 11.27 -8.66
N MET A 145 2.07 11.97 -7.54
CA MET A 145 3.08 11.62 -6.52
C MET A 145 2.93 10.14 -6.12
N THR A 146 4.07 9.45 -5.96
CA THR A 146 4.11 8.05 -5.52
C THR A 146 3.26 7.81 -4.27
N ARG A 147 3.28 8.74 -3.32
CA ARG A 147 2.50 8.70 -2.07
C ARG A 147 0.99 8.52 -2.28
N TRP A 148 0.44 9.05 -3.37
CA TRP A 148 -0.98 8.93 -3.68
C TRP A 148 -1.29 7.73 -4.56
N ARG A 149 -0.50 7.51 -5.60
CA ARG A 149 -0.74 6.42 -6.55
C ARG A 149 -0.47 5.05 -5.96
N SER A 150 0.47 4.92 -5.00
CA SER A 150 0.80 3.63 -4.37
C SER A 150 -0.33 3.09 -3.51
N VAL A 151 -1.14 3.98 -2.92
CA VAL A 151 -2.27 3.58 -2.07
C VAL A 151 -3.52 3.21 -2.86
N ILE A 152 -3.64 3.63 -4.13
CA ILE A 152 -4.77 3.30 -5.01
C ILE A 152 -4.44 2.01 -5.76
N ASP A 153 -5.16 0.94 -5.46
CA ASP A 153 -4.92 -0.38 -6.04
C ASP A 153 -5.61 -0.55 -7.39
N PHE A 154 -6.85 -0.05 -7.51
CA PHE A 154 -7.67 -0.21 -8.70
C PHE A 154 -8.40 1.07 -9.07
N ILE A 155 -8.44 1.36 -10.36
CA ILE A 155 -9.23 2.45 -10.92
C ILE A 155 -10.18 1.88 -11.96
N TYR A 156 -11.48 1.99 -11.69
CA TYR A 156 -12.52 1.65 -12.66
C TYR A 156 -13.04 2.90 -13.35
N VAL A 157 -12.86 2.93 -14.68
CA VAL A 157 -13.21 4.06 -15.53
C VAL A 157 -14.49 3.76 -16.30
N PHE A 158 -15.61 4.29 -15.82
CA PHE A 158 -16.92 4.08 -16.41
C PHE A 158 -17.23 5.10 -17.49
N THR A 159 -17.46 4.63 -18.70
CA THR A 159 -17.90 5.45 -19.83
C THR A 159 -19.31 5.07 -20.27
N ALA A 160 -19.98 6.01 -20.93
CA ALA A 160 -21.25 5.81 -21.61
C ALA A 160 -21.28 6.72 -22.83
N ASP A 161 -22.01 6.32 -23.86
CA ASP A 161 -22.33 7.16 -25.01
C ASP A 161 -23.09 8.41 -24.53
N PRO A 162 -22.78 9.62 -25.05
CA PRO A 162 -23.49 10.84 -24.70
C PRO A 162 -25.01 10.74 -24.79
N LYS A 163 -25.55 10.02 -25.78
CA LYS A 163 -27.00 9.81 -25.92
C LYS A 163 -27.55 9.03 -24.73
N VAL A 164 -26.90 7.93 -24.36
CA VAL A 164 -27.29 7.09 -23.22
C VAL A 164 -27.19 7.87 -21.90
N SER A 165 -26.13 8.68 -21.71
CA SER A 165 -25.98 9.54 -20.53
C SER A 165 -27.11 10.56 -20.41
N LEU A 166 -27.53 11.17 -21.53
CA LEU A 166 -28.63 12.13 -21.56
C LEU A 166 -29.98 11.48 -21.31
N GLU A 167 -30.24 10.32 -21.92
CA GLU A 167 -31.45 9.52 -21.65
C GLU A 167 -31.56 9.17 -20.16
N ARG A 168 -30.45 8.73 -19.55
CA ARG A 168 -30.38 8.45 -18.10
C ARG A 168 -30.64 9.70 -17.27
N GLU A 169 -30.07 10.85 -17.62
CA GLU A 169 -30.34 12.12 -16.93
C GLU A 169 -31.84 12.45 -16.94
N PHE A 170 -32.45 12.49 -18.13
CA PHE A 170 -33.85 12.87 -18.28
C PHE A 170 -34.84 11.83 -17.72
N SER A 171 -34.45 10.57 -17.62
CA SER A 171 -35.27 9.54 -16.94
C SER A 171 -35.44 9.83 -15.44
N THR A 172 -34.47 10.51 -14.82
CA THR A 172 -34.46 10.80 -13.38
C THR A 172 -34.91 12.22 -13.03
N LEU A 173 -34.91 13.13 -14.00
CA LEU A 173 -35.28 14.52 -13.78
C LEU A 173 -36.74 14.79 -14.10
N LEU A 174 -37.38 15.59 -13.22
CA LEU A 174 -38.68 16.23 -13.47
C LEU A 174 -38.56 17.46 -14.40
N THR A 175 -37.41 17.64 -15.04
CA THR A 175 -37.12 18.75 -15.98
C THR A 175 -36.38 18.22 -17.20
N ARG A 176 -36.41 19.00 -18.28
CA ARG A 176 -35.63 18.78 -19.50
C ARG A 176 -34.55 19.85 -19.72
N LYS A 177 -34.37 20.76 -18.75
CA LYS A 177 -33.26 21.71 -18.75
C LYS A 177 -31.94 20.96 -18.54
N MET A 178 -30.98 21.19 -19.42
CA MET A 178 -29.64 20.60 -19.31
C MET A 178 -28.83 21.28 -18.21
N GLY A 179 -28.02 20.51 -17.48
CA GLY A 179 -27.00 21.05 -16.59
C GLY A 179 -25.76 21.51 -17.36
N SER A 180 -24.90 22.31 -16.74
CA SER A 180 -23.72 22.92 -17.37
C SER A 180 -22.77 21.94 -18.07
N ILE A 181 -22.68 20.70 -17.57
CA ILE A 181 -21.83 19.64 -18.13
C ILE A 181 -22.63 18.66 -19.03
N MET A 182 -23.96 18.59 -18.87
CA MET A 182 -24.81 17.60 -19.53
C MET A 182 -25.22 18.06 -20.94
N HIS A 183 -24.23 18.40 -21.76
CA HIS A 183 -24.40 18.73 -23.18
C HIS A 183 -23.69 17.68 -24.06
N PRO A 184 -24.27 17.28 -25.21
CA PRO A 184 -23.70 16.24 -26.07
C PRO A 184 -22.21 16.45 -26.41
N ASP A 185 -21.83 17.66 -26.81
CA ASP A 185 -20.46 17.98 -27.22
C ASP A 185 -19.48 17.95 -26.03
N ILE A 186 -19.94 18.34 -24.84
CA ILE A 186 -19.16 18.26 -23.61
C ILE A 186 -18.96 16.79 -23.23
N LEU A 187 -20.02 15.99 -23.23
CA LEU A 187 -19.97 14.57 -22.90
C LEU A 187 -19.07 13.79 -23.88
N MET A 188 -19.15 14.08 -25.18
CA MET A 188 -18.30 13.47 -26.19
C MET A 188 -16.83 13.84 -25.98
N SER A 189 -16.52 15.13 -25.88
CA SER A 189 -15.13 15.58 -25.69
C SER A 189 -14.53 15.13 -24.36
N TYR A 190 -15.35 14.99 -23.31
CA TYR A 190 -14.92 14.43 -22.04
C TYR A 190 -14.67 12.91 -22.14
N LYS A 191 -15.51 12.15 -22.85
CA LYS A 191 -15.28 10.72 -23.13
C LYS A 191 -13.95 10.51 -23.86
N GLU A 192 -13.65 11.32 -24.87
CA GLU A 192 -12.36 11.28 -25.58
C GLU A 192 -11.18 11.58 -24.64
N THR A 193 -11.35 12.56 -23.74
CA THR A 193 -10.33 12.91 -22.75
C THR A 193 -10.08 11.81 -21.72
N ILE A 194 -11.12 11.07 -21.34
CA ILE A 194 -10.98 9.90 -20.46
C ILE A 194 -10.10 8.84 -21.13
N GLU A 195 -10.35 8.52 -22.40
CA GLU A 195 -9.53 7.54 -23.14
C GLU A 195 -8.09 8.01 -23.35
N TYR A 196 -7.88 9.30 -23.56
CA TYR A 196 -6.54 9.90 -23.55
C TYR A 196 -5.85 9.75 -22.18
N SER A 197 -6.54 10.10 -21.09
CA SER A 197 -6.01 10.04 -19.73
C SER A 197 -5.65 8.61 -19.34
N LYS A 198 -6.48 7.62 -19.68
CA LYS A 198 -6.19 6.19 -19.47
C LYS A 198 -4.86 5.77 -20.10
N LYS A 199 -4.61 6.17 -21.35
CA LYS A 199 -3.36 5.88 -22.06
C LYS A 199 -2.19 6.61 -21.40
N LYS A 200 -2.37 7.90 -21.07
CA LYS A 200 -1.33 8.76 -20.47
C LYS A 200 -0.83 8.24 -19.12
N TYR A 201 -1.72 7.71 -18.28
CA TYR A 201 -1.42 7.34 -16.90
C TYR A 201 -1.35 5.83 -16.66
N THR A 202 -1.47 4.99 -17.69
CA THR A 202 -1.54 3.53 -17.56
C THR A 202 -0.35 2.95 -16.81
N ASP A 203 0.85 3.47 -17.07
CA ASP A 203 2.10 2.97 -16.46
C ASP A 203 2.37 3.55 -15.07
N LEU A 204 1.57 4.52 -14.61
CA LEU A 204 1.77 5.20 -13.33
C LEU A 204 0.92 4.61 -12.20
N PHE A 205 -0.28 4.10 -12.53
CA PHE A 205 -1.18 3.47 -11.57
C PHE A 205 -1.12 1.94 -11.66
N LYS A 206 -1.39 1.25 -10.54
CA LYS A 206 -1.28 -0.22 -10.46
C LYS A 206 -2.19 -0.94 -11.45
N THR A 207 -3.45 -0.52 -11.55
CA THR A 207 -4.42 -1.10 -12.48
C THR A 207 -5.50 -0.08 -12.84
N ILE A 208 -5.73 0.11 -14.13
CA ILE A 208 -6.81 0.95 -14.68
C ILE A 208 -7.66 0.10 -15.61
N GLU A 209 -8.95 -0.04 -15.31
CA GLU A 209 -9.89 -0.83 -16.11
C GLU A 209 -11.03 0.03 -16.66
N GLY A 210 -11.20 0.01 -17.99
CA GLY A 210 -12.28 0.72 -18.66
C GLY A 210 -13.54 -0.13 -18.75
N ILE A 211 -14.68 0.46 -18.41
CA ILE A 211 -16.00 -0.17 -18.54
C ILE A 211 -16.91 0.74 -19.36
N ASP A 212 -17.33 0.29 -20.54
CA ASP A 212 -18.41 0.93 -21.29
C ASP A 212 -19.76 0.38 -20.80
N THR A 213 -20.65 1.29 -20.40
CA THR A 213 -21.97 0.97 -19.85
C THR A 213 -23.10 1.27 -20.83
N SER A 214 -22.81 1.64 -22.07
CA SER A 214 -23.81 2.10 -23.05
C SER A 214 -24.84 1.02 -23.41
N GLY A 215 -24.45 -0.26 -23.40
CA GLY A 215 -25.29 -1.39 -23.75
C GLY A 215 -25.49 -2.42 -22.64
N THR A 216 -25.02 -2.14 -21.43
CA THR A 216 -24.94 -3.14 -20.36
C THR A 216 -26.10 -2.99 -19.38
N VAL A 217 -26.76 -4.10 -19.05
CA VAL A 217 -27.78 -4.13 -17.99
C VAL A 217 -27.11 -3.95 -16.63
N LEU A 218 -27.72 -3.16 -15.74
CA LEU A 218 -27.11 -2.80 -14.45
C LEU A 218 -26.69 -4.01 -13.59
N ASN A 219 -27.49 -5.09 -13.59
CA ASN A 219 -27.18 -6.29 -12.81
C ASN A 219 -25.95 -7.03 -13.36
N GLU A 220 -25.83 -7.15 -14.68
CA GLU A 220 -24.66 -7.77 -15.33
C GLU A 220 -23.39 -6.94 -15.08
N LEU A 221 -23.52 -5.62 -15.14
CA LEU A 221 -22.44 -4.69 -14.80
C LEU A 221 -21.99 -4.87 -13.35
N ASN A 222 -22.93 -4.88 -12.41
CA ASN A 222 -22.66 -5.06 -10.98
C ASN A 222 -22.02 -6.42 -10.70
N TYR A 223 -22.51 -7.50 -11.33
CA TYR A 223 -21.90 -8.82 -11.22
C TYR A 223 -20.45 -8.81 -11.70
N LYS A 224 -20.20 -8.30 -12.92
CA LYS A 224 -18.85 -8.26 -13.50
C LYS A 224 -17.87 -7.47 -12.63
N VAL A 225 -18.27 -6.28 -12.18
CA VAL A 225 -17.41 -5.43 -11.32
C VAL A 225 -17.16 -6.09 -9.98
N THR A 226 -18.20 -6.64 -9.34
CA THR A 226 -18.07 -7.31 -8.04
C THR A 226 -17.17 -8.53 -8.14
N LYS A 227 -17.39 -9.39 -9.15
CA LYS A 227 -16.57 -10.58 -9.40
C LYS A 227 -15.11 -10.22 -9.61
N ASN A 228 -14.83 -9.26 -10.48
CA ASN A 228 -13.45 -8.83 -10.76
C ASN A 228 -12.75 -8.31 -9.50
N ILE A 229 -13.42 -7.48 -8.70
CA ILE A 229 -12.89 -7.01 -7.41
C ILE A 229 -12.59 -8.18 -6.46
N LEU A 230 -13.47 -9.18 -6.38
CA LEU A 230 -13.26 -10.35 -5.54
C LEU A 230 -12.12 -11.25 -6.07
N ASP A 231 -12.02 -11.50 -7.37
CA ASP A 231 -10.92 -12.26 -8.00
C ASP A 231 -9.57 -11.58 -7.76
N ILE A 232 -9.56 -10.24 -7.82
CA ILE A 232 -8.41 -9.42 -7.48
C ILE A 232 -8.05 -9.58 -6.00
N LEU A 233 -9.03 -9.48 -5.10
CA LEU A 233 -8.82 -9.63 -3.66
C LEU A 233 -8.24 -11.00 -3.34
N GLU A 234 -8.76 -12.06 -3.96
CA GLU A 234 -8.27 -13.43 -3.80
C GLU A 234 -6.80 -13.55 -4.25
N ARG A 235 -6.48 -13.07 -5.47
CA ARG A 235 -5.11 -13.08 -5.99
C ARG A 235 -4.13 -12.30 -5.12
N ASN A 236 -4.53 -11.13 -4.61
CA ASN A 236 -3.68 -10.29 -3.77
C ASN A 236 -3.51 -10.84 -2.35
N THR A 237 -4.43 -11.69 -1.88
CA THR A 237 -4.28 -12.36 -0.58
C THR A 237 -3.24 -13.48 -0.63
N SER A 238 -2.94 -14.02 -1.82
CA SER A 238 -1.82 -14.95 -2.05
C SER A 238 -0.49 -14.18 -2.15
N GLU A 239 0.13 -13.90 -1.01
CA GLU A 239 1.37 -13.11 -0.90
C GLU A 239 2.50 -13.71 -1.76
N LYS A 240 2.99 -12.91 -2.72
CA LYS A 240 4.22 -13.23 -3.47
C LYS A 240 5.39 -12.43 -2.93
N ILE A 241 6.45 -13.13 -2.56
CA ILE A 241 7.63 -12.53 -1.95
C ILE A 241 8.86 -12.61 -2.86
N GLY A 242 9.73 -11.62 -2.72
CA GLY A 242 10.97 -11.51 -3.46
C GLY A 242 12.01 -12.53 -2.99
N TYR A 243 12.70 -13.16 -3.94
CA TYR A 243 13.82 -14.05 -3.65
C TYR A 243 14.95 -13.90 -4.66
N LEU A 244 16.11 -14.40 -4.26
CA LEU A 244 17.32 -14.55 -5.05
C LEU A 244 17.71 -16.02 -5.08
N ASN A 245 18.53 -16.41 -6.05
CA ASN A 245 19.22 -17.69 -5.95
C ASN A 245 20.23 -17.61 -4.79
N ARG A 246 20.14 -18.57 -3.86
CA ARG A 246 20.99 -18.65 -2.68
C ARG A 246 22.48 -18.74 -3.02
N ASP A 247 22.83 -19.45 -4.10
CA ASP A 247 24.23 -19.63 -4.53
C ASP A 247 24.89 -18.30 -4.92
N ALA A 248 24.09 -17.25 -5.04
CA ALA A 248 24.57 -15.95 -5.43
C ALA A 248 25.12 -15.13 -4.23
N VAL A 249 24.77 -15.46 -2.98
CA VAL A 249 25.49 -14.87 -1.82
C VAL A 249 26.74 -15.70 -1.53
N PRO A 250 27.96 -15.14 -1.71
CA PRO A 250 29.18 -15.87 -1.43
C PRO A 250 29.27 -16.20 0.08
N HIS A 251 30.12 -17.17 0.44
CA HIS A 251 30.44 -17.43 1.84
C HIS A 251 31.13 -16.21 2.46
N LEU A 252 30.33 -15.39 3.14
CA LEU A 252 30.74 -14.17 3.81
C LEU A 252 30.63 -14.33 5.32
N ASP A 253 31.29 -13.42 6.05
CA ASP A 253 31.04 -13.25 7.48
C ASP A 253 29.55 -13.01 7.74
N ILE A 254 29.07 -13.31 8.95
CA ILE A 254 27.66 -13.08 9.32
C ILE A 254 27.26 -11.62 9.14
N TRP A 255 28.19 -10.67 9.33
CA TRP A 255 27.97 -9.24 9.20
C TRP A 255 28.87 -8.63 8.11
N PHE A 256 28.26 -8.06 7.07
CA PHE A 256 29.00 -7.57 5.91
C PHE A 256 28.35 -6.34 5.26
N HIS A 257 29.06 -5.68 4.34
CA HIS A 257 28.49 -4.62 3.51
C HIS A 257 27.72 -5.23 2.34
N PHE A 258 26.59 -4.64 1.97
CA PHE A 258 25.80 -5.04 0.82
C PHE A 258 26.63 -5.11 -0.47
N ASP A 259 27.62 -4.23 -0.65
CA ASP A 259 28.48 -4.20 -1.84
C ASP A 259 29.33 -5.48 -2.05
N LYS A 260 29.40 -6.37 -1.05
CA LYS A 260 30.04 -7.70 -1.18
C LYS A 260 29.14 -8.75 -1.85
N ILE A 261 27.89 -8.43 -2.12
CA ILE A 261 26.91 -9.31 -2.76
C ILE A 261 27.07 -9.21 -4.28
N ASP A 262 27.67 -10.22 -4.90
CA ASP A 262 27.92 -10.28 -6.34
C ASP A 262 26.81 -11.04 -7.09
N ILE A 263 25.57 -10.53 -7.00
CA ILE A 263 24.35 -11.19 -7.54
C ILE A 263 23.79 -10.33 -8.68
N PRO A 264 23.16 -10.94 -9.72
CA PRO A 264 22.22 -10.19 -10.54
C PRO A 264 21.23 -9.42 -9.66
N ARG A 265 21.21 -8.10 -9.82
CA ARG A 265 20.49 -7.23 -8.89
C ARG A 265 18.96 -7.39 -8.97
N ASP A 266 18.43 -8.09 -9.95
CA ASP A 266 16.99 -8.22 -10.15
C ASP A 266 16.39 -9.30 -9.24
N LEU A 267 15.29 -8.96 -8.57
CA LEU A 267 14.51 -9.88 -7.74
C LEU A 267 13.52 -10.69 -8.58
N GLU A 268 13.42 -11.98 -8.26
CA GLU A 268 12.33 -12.85 -8.71
C GLU A 268 11.23 -12.92 -7.64
N PHE A 269 10.00 -13.23 -8.05
CA PHE A 269 8.83 -13.27 -7.16
C PHE A 269 8.00 -14.54 -7.40
N ASP A 270 7.62 -15.22 -6.32
CA ASP A 270 6.75 -16.39 -6.34
C ASP A 270 5.94 -16.44 -5.04
N ILE A 271 4.95 -17.34 -4.97
CA ILE A 271 4.07 -17.50 -3.81
C ILE A 271 4.90 -17.84 -2.57
N ARG A 272 4.62 -17.15 -1.46
CA ARG A 272 5.36 -17.27 -0.20
C ARG A 272 5.63 -18.70 0.25
N SER A 273 4.63 -19.57 0.28
CA SER A 273 4.81 -20.97 0.68
C SER A 273 5.85 -21.69 -0.19
N LYS A 274 5.80 -21.51 -1.51
CA LYS A 274 6.77 -22.08 -2.44
C LYS A 274 8.18 -21.51 -2.28
N VAL A 275 8.29 -20.27 -1.80
CA VAL A 275 9.59 -19.63 -1.55
C VAL A 275 10.17 -20.10 -0.22
N GLU A 276 9.36 -20.17 0.83
CA GLU A 276 9.79 -20.64 2.15
C GLU A 276 10.17 -22.13 2.15
N ASP A 277 9.52 -22.95 1.32
CA ASP A 277 9.79 -24.39 1.18
C ASP A 277 11.05 -24.71 0.35
N ASP A 278 11.59 -23.76 -0.42
CA ASP A 278 12.73 -23.99 -1.32
C ASP A 278 14.06 -23.48 -0.72
N ASP A 279 14.93 -24.41 -0.34
CA ASP A 279 16.26 -24.13 0.25
C ASP A 279 17.23 -23.37 -0.67
N LYS A 280 16.93 -23.29 -1.98
CA LYS A 280 17.70 -22.53 -2.96
C LYS A 280 17.24 -21.08 -3.11
N LYS A 281 16.08 -20.73 -2.55
CA LYS A 281 15.54 -19.37 -2.61
C LYS A 281 15.93 -18.61 -1.35
N LEU A 282 16.81 -17.63 -1.52
CA LEU A 282 17.21 -16.72 -0.46
C LEU A 282 16.29 -15.49 -0.47
N GLN A 283 15.75 -15.15 0.69
CA GLN A 283 14.77 -14.09 0.87
C GLN A 283 15.46 -12.87 1.50
N PRO A 284 15.56 -11.74 0.77
CA PRO A 284 16.05 -10.49 1.36
C PRO A 284 14.99 -9.85 2.23
N ILE A 285 15.37 -9.53 3.47
CA ILE A 285 14.50 -8.96 4.51
C ILE A 285 15.05 -7.58 4.89
N PRO A 286 14.55 -6.49 4.29
CA PRO A 286 14.90 -5.15 4.73
C PRO A 286 14.41 -4.92 6.17
N ILE A 287 15.33 -4.47 7.03
CA ILE A 287 15.05 -4.15 8.44
C ILE A 287 15.59 -2.78 8.82
N LEU A 288 14.93 -2.11 9.76
CA LEU A 288 15.30 -0.81 10.29
C LEU A 288 15.58 -0.89 11.79
N VAL A 289 16.75 -0.43 12.20
CA VAL A 289 17.09 -0.14 13.59
C VAL A 289 16.84 1.34 13.86
N ILE A 290 15.99 1.66 14.83
CA ILE A 290 15.65 3.05 15.19
C ILE A 290 16.32 3.38 16.53
N THR A 291 17.25 4.33 16.51
CA THR A 291 18.12 4.65 17.65
C THR A 291 18.33 6.16 17.77
N ASN A 292 18.88 6.63 18.90
CA ASN A 292 19.37 8.00 19.01
C ASN A 292 20.75 8.14 18.33
N LYS A 293 21.19 9.37 18.09
CA LYS A 293 22.48 9.65 17.43
C LYS A 293 23.67 9.02 18.15
N GLU A 294 23.64 9.00 19.47
CA GLU A 294 24.71 8.42 20.30
C GLU A 294 24.66 6.87 20.33
N LYS A 295 23.60 6.27 19.77
CA LYS A 295 23.35 4.82 19.74
C LYS A 295 23.29 4.17 21.11
N THR A 296 22.91 4.94 22.13
CA THR A 296 22.78 4.51 23.53
C THR A 296 21.35 4.09 23.90
N ARG A 297 20.37 4.39 23.04
CA ARG A 297 18.95 4.06 23.20
C ARG A 297 18.39 3.52 21.89
N VAL A 298 17.52 2.51 21.96
CA VAL A 298 16.94 1.85 20.78
C VAL A 298 15.46 1.56 20.98
N LEU A 299 14.66 1.75 19.94
CA LEU A 299 13.26 1.32 19.93
C LEU A 299 13.20 -0.19 19.74
N VAL A 300 12.50 -0.90 20.63
CA VAL A 300 12.42 -2.36 20.61
C VAL A 300 11.00 -2.87 20.39
N ALA A 301 10.91 -4.10 19.89
CA ALA A 301 9.64 -4.76 19.64
C ALA A 301 9.63 -6.20 20.15
N LYS A 302 8.43 -6.74 20.41
CA LYS A 302 8.24 -8.16 20.71
C LYS A 302 7.05 -8.67 19.92
N LYS A 303 7.25 -9.68 19.06
CA LYS A 303 6.18 -10.22 18.23
C LYS A 303 5.07 -10.84 19.07
N ASN A 304 3.85 -10.78 18.55
CA ASN A 304 2.67 -11.34 19.19
C ASN A 304 2.70 -12.87 19.13
N LYS A 305 2.56 -13.52 20.29
CA LYS A 305 2.58 -15.00 20.41
C LYS A 305 1.53 -15.69 19.54
N LYS A 306 0.39 -15.03 19.26
CA LYS A 306 -0.68 -15.59 18.42
C LYS A 306 -0.33 -15.60 16.93
N GLN A 307 0.55 -14.72 16.50
CA GLN A 307 0.92 -14.51 15.10
C GLN A 307 2.33 -15.03 14.76
N THR A 308 3.03 -15.60 15.75
CA THR A 308 4.40 -16.10 15.57
C THR A 308 4.41 -17.61 15.74
N PRO A 309 4.76 -18.37 14.69
CA PRO A 309 4.95 -19.81 14.81
C PRO A 309 5.93 -20.16 15.94
N PRO A 310 5.72 -21.25 16.71
CA PRO A 310 6.59 -21.63 17.82
C PRO A 310 8.06 -21.85 17.40
N ASP A 311 8.28 -22.24 16.16
CA ASP A 311 9.57 -22.49 15.51
C ASP A 311 10.20 -21.23 14.88
N SER A 312 9.55 -20.07 14.96
CA SER A 312 10.16 -18.81 14.51
C SER A 312 11.33 -18.41 15.43
N PRO A 313 12.49 -18.00 14.89
CA PRO A 313 13.60 -17.46 15.66
C PRO A 313 13.22 -16.24 16.51
N GLU A 314 12.21 -15.48 16.06
CA GLU A 314 11.70 -14.29 16.73
C GLU A 314 10.74 -14.61 17.89
N SER A 315 10.27 -15.87 17.98
CA SER A 315 9.22 -16.25 18.93
C SER A 315 9.68 -16.04 20.36
N LYS A 316 8.91 -15.21 21.09
CA LYS A 316 9.18 -14.80 22.48
C LYS A 316 10.49 -14.02 22.70
N LYS A 317 11.23 -13.68 21.63
CA LYS A 317 12.47 -12.89 21.70
C LYS A 317 12.17 -11.39 21.67
N LEU A 318 13.15 -10.59 22.06
CA LEU A 318 13.13 -9.13 21.91
C LEU A 318 13.84 -8.77 20.60
N LEU A 319 13.18 -7.99 19.76
CA LEU A 319 13.70 -7.51 18.49
C LEU A 319 14.20 -6.07 18.64
N LEU A 320 15.33 -5.79 18.00
CA LEU A 320 15.95 -4.44 17.94
C LEU A 320 15.70 -3.76 16.59
N TYR A 321 14.77 -4.29 15.80
CA TYR A 321 14.48 -3.83 14.45
C TYR A 321 13.00 -4.02 14.09
N PHE A 322 12.61 -3.39 12.99
CA PHE A 322 11.30 -3.45 12.34
C PHE A 322 11.49 -3.75 10.85
N GLY A 323 10.54 -4.42 10.19
CA GLY A 323 10.69 -4.83 8.80
C GLY A 323 10.22 -6.25 8.51
N GLY A 324 10.27 -6.63 7.23
CA GLY A 324 9.77 -7.92 6.77
C GLY A 324 10.04 -8.18 5.28
N HIS A 325 9.24 -9.05 4.68
CA HIS A 325 9.48 -9.54 3.31
C HIS A 325 9.22 -8.46 2.26
N ILE A 326 10.05 -8.49 1.22
CA ILE A 326 9.79 -7.73 -0.02
C ILE A 326 8.65 -8.41 -0.79
N ARG A 327 7.65 -7.65 -1.22
CA ARG A 327 6.50 -8.12 -2.00
C ARG A 327 6.57 -7.68 -3.46
N GLU A 328 5.86 -8.37 -4.35
CA GLU A 328 5.83 -8.01 -5.78
C GLU A 328 5.36 -6.57 -6.02
N GLU A 329 4.46 -6.06 -5.18
CA GLU A 329 3.99 -4.67 -5.21
C GLU A 329 5.09 -3.64 -4.92
N ASP A 330 6.06 -3.97 -4.08
CA ASP A 330 7.18 -3.07 -3.76
C ASP A 330 8.04 -2.81 -5.01
N ARG A 331 8.15 -3.79 -5.92
CA ARG A 331 8.84 -3.63 -7.21
C ARG A 331 8.11 -2.63 -8.09
N ILE A 332 6.79 -2.76 -8.20
CA ILE A 332 5.94 -1.86 -9.01
C ILE A 332 6.07 -0.42 -8.50
N GLU A 333 6.04 -0.23 -7.19
CA GLU A 333 6.11 1.09 -6.58
C GLU A 333 7.48 1.75 -6.72
N SER A 334 8.56 0.96 -6.69
CA SER A 334 9.93 1.45 -6.85
C SER A 334 10.28 1.92 -8.27
N GLU A 335 9.47 1.55 -9.28
CA GLU A 335 9.74 1.75 -10.72
C GLU A 335 11.07 1.15 -11.18
N LYS A 336 11.68 0.27 -10.37
CA LYS A 336 12.97 -0.35 -10.58
C LYS A 336 12.90 -1.85 -10.30
N LYS A 337 13.89 -2.58 -10.78
CA LYS A 337 14.00 -4.03 -10.59
C LYS A 337 15.10 -4.43 -9.62
N ASP A 338 16.05 -3.52 -9.36
CA ASP A 338 17.21 -3.81 -8.53
C ASP A 338 16.83 -3.95 -7.05
N LEU A 339 17.42 -4.94 -6.39
CA LEU A 339 17.21 -5.35 -5.01
C LEU A 339 17.26 -4.16 -4.06
N LEU A 340 18.25 -3.27 -4.22
CA LEU A 340 18.44 -2.15 -3.30
C LEU A 340 17.33 -1.11 -3.42
N SER A 341 16.84 -0.84 -4.64
CA SER A 341 15.73 0.07 -4.85
C SER A 341 14.43 -0.53 -4.33
N VAL A 342 14.16 -1.80 -4.63
CA VAL A 342 12.94 -2.48 -4.16
C VAL A 342 12.94 -2.64 -2.63
N SER A 343 14.09 -3.00 -2.03
CA SER A 343 14.22 -3.18 -0.59
C SER A 343 13.95 -1.91 0.21
N ARG A 344 14.28 -0.73 -0.33
CA ARG A 344 13.98 0.56 0.31
C ARG A 344 12.48 0.85 0.36
N TYR A 345 11.75 0.50 -0.69
CA TYR A 345 10.29 0.65 -0.74
C TYR A 345 9.59 -0.33 0.20
N ALA A 346 10.03 -1.60 0.18
CA ALA A 346 9.59 -2.60 1.13
C ALA A 346 9.86 -2.14 2.57
N LEU A 347 11.06 -1.62 2.87
CA LEU A 347 11.39 -1.13 4.21
C LEU A 347 10.45 0.00 4.65
N HIS A 348 10.22 0.99 3.79
CA HIS A 348 9.29 2.08 4.06
C HIS A 348 7.89 1.54 4.37
N ARG A 349 7.36 0.65 3.53
CA ARG A 349 6.03 0.04 3.71
C ARG A 349 5.93 -0.71 5.03
N GLU A 350 6.85 -1.63 5.28
CA GLU A 350 6.88 -2.48 6.47
C GLU A 350 6.96 -1.61 7.75
N VAL A 351 7.93 -0.70 7.83
CA VAL A 351 8.09 0.20 8.99
C VAL A 351 6.85 1.07 9.20
N LYS A 352 6.26 1.59 8.11
CA LYS A 352 5.05 2.41 8.19
C LYS A 352 3.86 1.63 8.73
N GLU A 353 3.66 0.40 8.28
CA GLU A 353 2.56 -0.47 8.70
C GLU A 353 2.72 -0.96 10.16
N GLU A 354 3.97 -1.22 10.56
CA GLU A 354 4.37 -1.75 11.86
C GLU A 354 4.43 -0.70 12.97
N THR A 355 4.88 0.52 12.64
CA THR A 355 5.19 1.55 13.63
C THR A 355 4.51 2.89 13.37
N GLY A 356 3.91 3.10 12.20
CA GLY A 356 3.38 4.39 11.77
C GLY A 356 4.44 5.43 11.38
N ILE A 357 5.74 5.12 11.53
CA ILE A 357 6.85 6.01 11.20
C ILE A 357 7.02 6.06 9.68
N ASP A 358 7.21 7.27 9.16
CA ASP A 358 7.41 7.53 7.73
C ASP A 358 8.92 7.66 7.47
N TYR A 359 9.57 6.56 7.09
CA TYR A 359 11.02 6.50 6.87
C TYR A 359 11.34 6.08 5.44
N TYR A 360 12.13 6.91 4.75
CA TYR A 360 12.68 6.63 3.43
C TYR A 360 14.21 6.59 3.54
N PRO A 361 14.85 5.43 3.35
CA PRO A 361 16.30 5.35 3.34
C PRO A 361 16.88 6.25 2.23
N ASP A 362 18.02 6.90 2.53
CA ASP A 362 18.75 7.67 1.53
C ASP A 362 19.13 6.76 0.33
N ARG A 363 19.05 7.31 -0.88
CA ARG A 363 19.41 6.63 -2.13
C ARG A 363 20.88 6.27 -2.19
N GLU A 364 21.74 6.98 -1.47
CA GLU A 364 23.18 6.70 -1.39
C GLU A 364 23.52 5.72 -0.26
N TYR A 365 22.59 5.44 0.66
CA TYR A 365 22.85 4.56 1.80
C TYR A 365 22.94 3.10 1.36
N SER A 366 24.11 2.49 1.51
CA SER A 366 24.34 1.05 1.34
C SER A 366 24.15 0.33 2.68
N PRO A 367 23.17 -0.60 2.80
CA PRO A 367 22.88 -1.26 4.06
C PRO A 367 23.98 -2.23 4.48
N ARG A 368 23.95 -2.59 5.75
CA ARG A 368 24.71 -3.73 6.26
C ARG A 368 23.87 -4.98 6.11
N CYS A 369 24.49 -6.09 5.78
CA CYS A 369 23.83 -7.37 5.63
C CYS A 369 24.11 -8.28 6.83
N ILE A 370 23.08 -8.99 7.28
CA ILE A 370 23.18 -10.03 8.29
C ILE A 370 22.70 -11.34 7.68
N TRP A 371 23.59 -12.33 7.59
CA TRP A 371 23.23 -13.65 7.10
C TRP A 371 23.80 -14.73 8.02
N ASP A 372 22.92 -15.49 8.65
CA ASP A 372 23.30 -16.56 9.56
C ASP A 372 22.95 -17.91 8.93
N GLY A 373 23.98 -18.62 8.46
CA GLY A 373 23.85 -19.95 7.88
C GLY A 373 23.73 -21.10 8.89
N SER A 374 23.69 -20.80 10.21
CA SER A 374 23.78 -21.82 11.26
C SER A 374 22.53 -22.68 11.46
N ASN A 375 21.36 -22.24 11.00
CA ASN A 375 20.11 -23.00 11.10
C ASN A 375 19.28 -22.93 9.81
N ASP A 376 18.40 -23.92 9.64
CA ASP A 376 17.64 -24.14 8.41
C ASP A 376 16.71 -23.00 8.00
N LYS A 377 16.28 -22.18 8.96
CA LYS A 377 15.39 -21.04 8.71
C LYS A 377 16.20 -19.79 8.41
N SER A 378 17.20 -19.46 9.23
CA SER A 378 18.06 -18.29 9.04
C SER A 378 18.90 -18.36 7.75
N LYS A 379 19.31 -19.56 7.31
CA LYS A 379 20.06 -19.72 6.05
C LYS A 379 19.28 -19.25 4.81
N LYS A 380 17.94 -19.17 4.90
CA LYS A 380 17.03 -18.71 3.84
C LYS A 380 16.75 -17.20 3.89
N HIS A 381 17.20 -16.49 4.92
CA HIS A 381 16.86 -15.08 5.13
C HIS A 381 18.13 -14.22 5.22
N LEU A 382 18.19 -13.19 4.38
CA LEU A 382 19.26 -12.21 4.37
C LEU A 382 18.72 -10.88 4.89
N ALA A 383 19.10 -10.47 6.09
CA ALA A 383 18.69 -9.17 6.60
C ALA A 383 19.47 -8.05 5.87
N MET A 384 18.76 -7.04 5.38
CA MET A 384 19.32 -5.79 4.87
C MET A 384 19.07 -4.70 5.90
N CYS A 385 20.05 -4.46 6.76
CA CYS A 385 19.96 -3.60 7.93
C CYS A 385 20.25 -2.13 7.59
N TYR A 386 19.23 -1.30 7.83
CA TYR A 386 19.28 0.16 7.78
C TYR A 386 19.23 0.72 9.19
N VAL A 387 19.71 1.94 9.37
CA VAL A 387 19.71 2.64 10.66
C VAL A 387 19.06 4.02 10.50
N MET A 388 18.08 4.31 11.35
CA MET A 388 17.49 5.63 11.51
C MET A 388 17.95 6.21 12.84
N GLU A 389 18.69 7.31 12.77
CA GLU A 389 19.08 8.10 13.93
C GLU A 389 18.07 9.24 14.11
N THR A 390 17.37 9.26 15.24
CA THR A 390 16.32 10.25 15.53
C THR A 390 16.30 10.63 17.00
N ASP A 391 15.66 11.75 17.32
CA ASP A 391 15.24 12.03 18.68
C ASP A 391 14.12 11.05 19.07
N LEU A 392 14.42 10.17 20.02
CA LEU A 392 13.49 9.14 20.50
C LEU A 392 12.48 9.70 21.52
N ASP A 393 12.73 10.88 22.09
CA ASP A 393 11.84 11.48 23.10
C ASP A 393 10.63 12.15 22.45
N THR A 394 10.76 12.60 21.19
CA THR A 394 9.67 13.17 20.38
C THR A 394 8.99 12.14 19.45
N LEU A 395 9.61 10.96 19.28
CA LEU A 395 9.07 9.89 18.45
C LEU A 395 7.82 9.25 19.09
N LYS A 396 6.72 9.21 18.33
CA LYS A 396 5.45 8.60 18.77
C LYS A 396 5.08 7.40 17.89
N PRO A 397 5.73 6.23 18.10
CA PRO A 397 5.43 5.05 17.30
C PRO A 397 4.00 4.55 17.61
N LYS A 398 3.23 4.29 16.54
CA LYS A 398 1.95 3.58 16.57
C LYS A 398 2.19 2.10 16.28
N ILE A 399 2.62 1.36 17.30
CA ILE A 399 2.94 -0.07 17.15
C ILE A 399 1.71 -0.88 16.73
N ASP A 400 1.86 -1.71 15.71
CA ASP A 400 0.82 -2.64 15.30
C ASP A 400 0.54 -3.70 16.37
N LYS A 401 -0.72 -3.78 16.79
CA LYS A 401 -1.18 -4.69 17.85
C LYS A 401 -1.40 -6.11 17.36
N ASN A 402 -1.56 -6.29 16.05
CA ASN A 402 -1.68 -7.62 15.46
C ASN A 402 -0.31 -8.28 15.44
N GLU A 403 0.68 -7.57 14.91
CA GLU A 403 2.04 -8.06 14.75
C GLU A 403 2.84 -8.10 16.06
N PHE A 404 2.71 -7.08 16.90
CA PHE A 404 3.49 -6.97 18.13
C PHE A 404 2.63 -7.03 19.40
N ALA A 405 3.24 -7.53 20.47
CA ALA A 405 2.60 -7.63 21.76
C ALA A 405 2.30 -6.22 22.32
N ASN A 406 1.04 -5.97 22.68
CA ASN A 406 0.59 -4.66 23.16
C ASN A 406 -0.14 -4.77 24.52
N SER A 407 0.57 -5.24 25.56
CA SER A 407 0.11 -5.14 26.95
C SER A 407 1.02 -4.23 27.76
N GLY A 408 0.51 -3.55 28.80
CA GLY A 408 1.29 -2.60 29.61
C GLY A 408 2.60 -3.17 30.18
N ASN A 409 2.65 -4.50 30.36
CA ASN A 409 3.81 -5.24 30.87
C ASN A 409 4.80 -5.68 29.77
N THR A 410 4.51 -5.46 28.49
CA THR A 410 5.43 -5.79 27.39
C THR A 410 6.42 -4.67 27.12
N ARG A 411 7.59 -5.01 26.57
CA ARG A 411 8.63 -4.04 26.17
C ARG A 411 8.42 -3.52 24.73
N SER A 412 7.42 -4.02 24.01
CA SER A 412 7.20 -3.64 22.62
C SER A 412 6.81 -2.16 22.50
N GLY A 413 7.41 -1.45 21.55
CA GLY A 413 7.20 -0.02 21.35
C GLY A 413 7.87 0.87 22.38
N LYS A 414 8.70 0.30 23.27
CA LYS A 414 9.46 1.07 24.27
C LYS A 414 10.85 1.36 23.75
N VAL A 415 11.39 2.50 24.19
CA VAL A 415 12.79 2.82 24.03
C VAL A 415 13.55 2.22 25.20
N LEU A 416 14.62 1.47 24.92
CA LEU A 416 15.49 0.88 25.94
C LEU A 416 16.91 1.39 25.80
N ASP A 417 17.55 1.58 26.95
CA ASP A 417 18.98 1.89 27.03
C ASP A 417 19.82 0.66 26.70
N VAL A 418 20.95 0.86 26.03
CA VAL A 418 21.88 -0.22 25.62
C VAL A 418 22.36 -1.04 26.82
N GLN A 419 22.58 -0.42 27.98
CA GLN A 419 22.93 -1.14 29.22
C GLN A 419 21.88 -2.18 29.61
N LYS A 420 20.59 -1.84 29.50
CA LYS A 420 19.50 -2.80 29.77
C LYS A 420 19.43 -3.90 28.72
N ILE A 421 19.85 -3.62 27.48
CA ILE A 421 19.95 -4.64 26.42
C ILE A 421 21.11 -5.61 26.71
N GLU A 422 22.23 -5.10 27.23
CA GLU A 422 23.39 -5.90 27.62
C GLU A 422 23.02 -6.95 28.69
N GLU A 423 22.23 -6.56 29.68
CA GLU A 423 21.73 -7.45 30.75
C GLU A 423 20.81 -8.58 30.24
N ILE A 424 20.20 -8.43 29.06
CA ILE A 424 19.20 -9.35 28.51
C ILE A 424 19.60 -9.92 27.15
N GLN A 425 20.90 -9.98 26.83
CA GLN A 425 21.36 -10.47 25.52
C GLN A 425 20.82 -11.86 25.14
N ASP A 426 20.56 -12.72 26.13
CA ASP A 426 19.99 -14.05 25.91
C ASP A 426 18.53 -14.02 25.41
N ASP A 427 17.82 -12.91 25.65
CA ASP A 427 16.47 -12.65 25.14
C ASP A 427 16.46 -12.17 23.69
N LEU A 428 17.62 -11.87 23.10
CA LEU A 428 17.77 -11.49 21.69
C LEU A 428 17.88 -12.73 20.79
N GLU A 429 17.37 -12.61 19.57
CA GLU A 429 17.68 -13.57 18.50
C GLU A 429 19.00 -13.21 17.78
N ALA A 430 19.44 -14.04 16.84
CA ALA A 430 20.75 -13.95 16.21
C ALA A 430 21.03 -12.58 15.57
N TRP A 431 20.09 -12.02 14.81
CA TRP A 431 20.24 -10.70 14.20
C TRP A 431 20.29 -9.58 15.25
N GLY A 432 19.46 -9.65 16.28
CA GLY A 432 19.46 -8.73 17.42
C GLY A 432 20.81 -8.71 18.14
N LYS A 433 21.43 -9.88 18.34
CA LYS A 433 22.80 -9.97 18.90
C LYS A 433 23.83 -9.31 17.99
N MET A 434 23.71 -9.50 16.68
CA MET A 434 24.59 -8.87 15.69
C MET A 434 24.41 -7.34 15.62
N ILE A 435 23.18 -6.85 15.66
CA ILE A 435 22.83 -5.43 15.72
C ILE A 435 23.39 -4.81 17.00
N PHE A 436 23.15 -5.44 18.15
CA PHE A 436 23.69 -4.96 19.41
C PHE A 436 25.22 -4.83 19.36
N LYS A 437 25.91 -5.87 18.89
CA LYS A 437 27.38 -5.88 18.82
C LYS A 437 27.96 -4.82 17.88
N ASN A 438 27.38 -4.63 16.69
CA ASN A 438 28.01 -3.84 15.61
C ASN A 438 27.42 -2.44 15.40
N ILE A 439 26.23 -2.15 15.95
CA ILE A 439 25.58 -0.83 15.85
C ILE A 439 25.59 -0.14 17.20
N LEU A 440 25.15 -0.82 18.27
CA LEU A 440 24.88 -0.19 19.57
C LEU A 440 26.10 -0.21 20.50
N ASN A 441 26.76 -1.35 20.65
CA ASN A 441 27.86 -1.56 21.60
C ASN A 441 29.25 -1.13 21.06
N SER A 442 29.36 -0.88 19.75
CA SER A 442 30.58 -0.30 19.18
C SER A 442 30.77 1.15 19.62
N SER A 443 29.68 1.89 19.83
CA SER A 443 29.70 3.32 20.21
C SER A 443 29.92 3.54 21.71
N SER A 444 29.35 2.68 22.57
CA SER A 444 29.52 2.76 24.03
C SER A 444 30.98 2.60 24.44
N LYS A 445 31.71 1.66 23.82
CA LYS A 445 33.14 1.45 24.07
C LYS A 445 34.01 2.61 23.59
N GLN A 446 33.61 3.30 22.52
CA GLN A 446 34.37 4.44 22.01
C GLN A 446 34.21 5.66 22.94
N MET A 447 33.00 5.92 23.45
CA MET A 447 32.75 6.95 24.48
C MET A 447 33.45 6.66 25.81
N GLU A 448 33.50 5.40 26.27
CA GLU A 448 34.22 5.03 27.50
C GLU A 448 35.74 5.21 27.38
N ILE A 449 36.30 5.05 26.18
CA ILE A 449 37.73 5.27 25.92
C ILE A 449 38.02 6.77 25.90
N ASP A 450 37.20 7.58 25.23
CA ASP A 450 37.38 9.03 25.16
C ASP A 450 37.26 9.72 26.54
N LEU A 451 36.38 9.20 27.42
CA LEU A 451 36.24 9.67 28.81
C LEU A 451 37.38 9.25 29.76
N ARG A 452 38.21 8.27 29.37
CA ARG A 452 39.38 7.82 30.15
C ARG A 452 40.69 8.46 29.69
N VAL A 453 40.67 9.13 28.54
CA VAL A 453 41.86 9.73 27.90
C VAL A 453 41.81 11.27 27.93
N GLY A 454 40.65 11.87 28.21
CA GLY A 454 40.50 13.29 28.60
C GLY A 454 40.52 13.47 30.11
#